data_AF-A0A959CVB7-F1
#
_entry.id   AF-A0A959CVB7-F1
#
_cell.length_a   1.000
_cell.length_b   1.000
_cell.length_c   1.000
_cell.angle_alpha   90.00
_cell.angle_beta   90.00
_cell.angle_gamma   90.00
#
_symmetry.space_group_name_H-M   'P 1'
#
loop_
_entity.id
_entity.type
_entity.pdbx_description
1 polymer ?
#
loop_
_entity_poly.entity_id
_entity_poly.type
_entity_poly.pdbx_seq_one_letter_code
_entity_poly.pdbx_strand_id
1 'polypeptide(L)' 'MKKANFFIAIAAGVFLFTYCTDQPPASSTREANADTTAPTQEELVRRGEYLVAITGCNDCHSPKRMGPKGPELIPELMLS' A
#
# COMPACT_ATOMS: atom_id res chain seq x y z
N MET A 1 -28.63 33.64 11.56
CA MET A 1 -28.31 32.23 11.86
C MET A 1 -27.95 31.42 10.62
N LYS A 2 -28.81 31.34 9.58
CA LYS A 2 -28.51 30.57 8.34
C LYS A 2 -27.24 31.05 7.59
N LYS A 3 -27.00 32.37 7.54
CA LYS A 3 -25.80 32.96 6.92
C LYS A 3 -24.52 32.60 7.68
N ALA A 4 -24.57 32.57 9.02
CA ALA A 4 -23.43 32.19 9.86
C ALA A 4 -23.05 30.70 9.67
N ASN A 5 -24.03 29.81 9.59
CA ASN A 5 -23.77 28.39 9.30
C ASN A 5 -23.19 28.17 7.89
N PHE A 6 -23.59 28.99 6.91
CA PHE A 6 -23.04 28.95 5.56
C PHE A 6 -21.56 29.38 5.53
N PHE A 7 -21.20 30.46 6.25
CA PHE A 7 -19.80 30.89 6.35
C PHE A 7 -18.93 29.90 7.13
N ILE A 8 -19.46 29.25 8.17
CA ILE A 8 -18.74 28.20 8.92
C ILE A 8 -18.47 26.97 8.04
N ALA A 9 -19.44 26.55 7.21
CA ALA A 9 -19.26 25.42 6.30
C ALA A 9 -18.20 25.70 5.22
N ILE A 10 -18.17 26.92 4.68
CA ILE A 10 -17.14 27.33 3.70
C ILE A 10 -15.77 27.39 4.36
N ALA A 11 -15.67 27.96 5.57
CA ALA A 11 -14.40 28.01 6.31
C ALA A 11 -13.87 26.61 6.64
N ALA A 12 -14.74 25.68 7.05
CA ALA A 12 -14.37 24.29 7.31
C ALA A 12 -13.92 23.55 6.03
N GLY A 13 -14.60 23.79 4.90
CA GLY A 13 -14.21 23.24 3.60
C GLY A 13 -12.83 23.74 3.14
N VAL A 14 -12.59 25.05 3.22
CA VAL A 14 -11.28 25.64 2.86
C VAL A 14 -10.16 25.10 3.74
N PHE A 15 -10.41 24.96 5.05
CA PHE A 15 -9.43 24.42 5.99
C PHE A 15 -9.08 22.95 5.67
N LEU A 16 -10.07 22.12 5.33
CA LEU A 16 -9.85 20.73 4.91
C LEU A 16 -9.04 20.63 3.61
N PHE A 17 -9.27 21.51 2.64
CA PHE A 17 -8.51 21.52 1.38
C PHE A 17 -7.05 21.97 1.55
N THR A 18 -6.76 22.93 2.42
CA THR A 18 -5.38 23.36 2.70
C THR A 18 -4.55 22.29 3.43
N TYR A 19 -5.17 21.44 4.26
CA TYR A 19 -4.46 20.36 4.96
C TYR A 19 -3.90 19.26 4.02
N CYS A 20 -4.44 19.10 2.81
CA CYS A 20 -3.88 18.18 1.83
C CYS A 20 -2.68 18.74 1.06
N THR A 21 -2.50 20.07 1.02
CA THR A 21 -1.44 20.69 0.21
C THR A 21 -0.16 20.95 1.02
N ASP A 22 -0.27 21.12 2.35
CA ASP A 22 0.86 21.34 3.26
C ASP A 22 1.33 20.05 3.95
N GLN A 23 1.31 18.90 3.25
CA GLN A 23 2.20 17.83 3.68
C GLN A 23 3.62 18.25 3.27
N PRO A 24 4.52 18.55 4.22
CA PRO A 24 5.93 18.70 3.87
C PRO A 24 6.33 17.44 3.10
N PRO A 25 7.15 17.55 2.03
CA PRO A 25 7.63 16.36 1.36
C PRO A 25 8.16 15.45 2.46
N ALA A 26 7.65 14.22 2.53
CA ALA A 26 8.24 13.18 3.34
C ALA A 26 9.64 12.93 2.76
N SER A 27 10.54 13.86 3.04
CA SER A 27 11.95 13.78 2.82
C SER A 27 12.34 12.57 3.63
N SER A 28 12.79 11.57 2.90
CA SER A 28 13.38 10.34 3.37
C SER A 28 14.50 10.63 4.38
N THR A 29 14.14 10.93 5.61
CA THR A 29 14.95 10.68 6.78
C THR A 29 14.12 9.75 7.62
N ARG A 30 14.28 8.46 7.34
CA ARG A 30 13.97 7.40 8.29
C ARG A 30 14.69 7.79 9.57
N GLU A 31 13.95 8.31 10.56
CA GLU A 31 14.45 8.42 11.92
C GLU A 31 14.93 7.04 12.31
N ALA A 32 16.26 6.91 12.45
CA ALA A 32 16.92 5.71 12.93
C ALA A 32 16.66 5.60 14.45
N ASN A 33 15.40 5.39 14.81
CA ASN A 33 14.99 4.91 16.12
C ASN A 33 14.03 3.76 15.90
N ALA A 34 14.60 2.67 15.40
CA ALA A 34 14.10 1.35 15.70
C ALA A 34 15.33 0.56 16.14
N ASP A 35 15.19 -0.15 17.26
CA ASP A 35 15.99 -1.33 17.55
C ASP A 35 15.90 -2.25 16.32
N THR A 36 16.83 -2.09 15.38
CA THR A 36 16.73 -2.67 14.04
C THR A 36 17.72 -3.81 13.97
N THR A 37 17.38 -4.92 14.60
CA THR A 37 17.92 -6.20 14.12
C THR A 37 17.49 -6.29 12.65
N ALA A 38 18.47 -6.40 11.76
CA ALA A 38 18.19 -6.57 10.34
C ALA A 38 17.28 -7.79 10.17
N PRO A 39 16.22 -7.72 9.33
CA PRO A 39 15.32 -8.84 9.17
C PRO A 39 16.10 -10.05 8.65
N THR A 40 15.77 -11.23 9.16
CA THR A 40 16.38 -12.46 8.66
C THR A 40 15.96 -12.72 7.22
N GLN A 41 16.67 -13.62 6.54
CA GLN A 41 16.30 -14.00 5.18
C GLN A 41 14.89 -14.58 5.11
N GLU A 42 14.49 -15.36 6.11
CA GLU A 42 13.17 -15.98 6.23
C GLU A 42 12.07 -14.92 6.43
N GLU A 43 12.34 -13.90 7.26
CA GLU A 43 11.41 -12.79 7.45
C GLU A 43 11.20 -11.99 6.17
N LEU A 44 12.27 -11.79 5.39
CA LEU A 44 12.19 -11.14 4.08
C LEU A 44 11.40 -11.98 3.07
N VAL A 45 11.62 -13.29 3.02
CA VAL A 45 10.87 -14.21 2.15
C VAL A 45 9.38 -14.19 2.50
N ARG A 46 9.04 -14.35 3.79
CA ARG A 46 7.65 -14.30 4.28
C ARG A 46 6.98 -12.96 3.98
N ARG A 47 7.72 -11.86 4.10
CA ARG A 47 7.23 -10.53 3.71
C ARG A 47 6.95 -10.45 2.20
N GLY A 48 7.83 -10.99 1.38
CA GLY A 48 7.63 -11.06 -0.07
C GLY A 48 6.38 -11.85 -0.45
N GLU A 49 6.19 -13.04 0.12
CA GLU A 49 5.00 -13.86 -0.07
C GLU A 49 3.71 -13.10 0.28
N TYR A 50 3.71 -12.42 1.43
CA TYR A 50 2.57 -11.60 1.84
C TYR A 50 2.27 -10.50 0.82
N LEU A 51 3.29 -9.76 0.38
CA LEU A 51 3.11 -8.67 -0.58
C LEU A 51 2.52 -9.19 -1.89
N VAL A 52 3.09 -10.23 -2.47
CA VAL A 52 2.62 -10.84 -3.72
C VAL A 52 1.16 -11.25 -3.63
N ALA A 53 0.75 -11.82 -2.50
CA ALA A 53 -0.63 -12.25 -2.27
C ALA A 53 -1.62 -11.08 -2.14
N ILE A 54 -1.26 -9.99 -1.43
CA ILE A 54 -2.19 -8.86 -1.23
C ILE A 54 -2.24 -7.91 -2.42
N THR A 55 -1.17 -7.81 -3.21
CA THR A 55 -1.12 -6.95 -4.41
C THR A 55 -1.53 -7.69 -5.68
N GLY A 56 -1.67 -9.01 -5.63
CA GLY A 56 -2.07 -9.83 -6.77
C GLY A 56 -1.02 -9.90 -7.88
N CYS A 57 0.27 -9.75 -7.56
CA CYS A 57 1.32 -9.75 -8.59
C CYS A 57 1.36 -11.06 -9.39
N ASN A 58 1.14 -12.18 -8.70
CA ASN A 58 1.11 -13.52 -9.30
C ASN A 58 -0.14 -13.78 -10.16
N ASP A 59 -1.18 -12.95 -10.11
CA ASP A 59 -2.37 -13.12 -10.95
C ASP A 59 -2.07 -12.85 -12.43
N CYS A 60 -1.18 -11.90 -12.72
CA CYS A 60 -0.77 -11.57 -14.09
C CYS A 60 0.65 -12.05 -14.41
N HIS A 61 1.59 -11.94 -13.47
CA HIS A 61 3.00 -12.24 -13.70
C HIS A 61 3.40 -13.66 -13.32
N SER A 62 2.51 -14.63 -13.37
CA SER A 62 2.89 -16.04 -13.15
C SER A 62 2.24 -16.94 -14.16
N PRO A 63 2.99 -17.86 -14.80
CA PRO A 63 2.45 -18.89 -15.67
C PRO A 63 1.34 -19.67 -14.97
N LYS A 64 0.29 -19.95 -15.76
CA LYS A 64 -0.88 -20.69 -15.32
C LYS A 64 -1.08 -21.89 -16.21
N ARG A 65 -1.46 -23.00 -15.61
CA ARG A 65 -1.96 -24.19 -16.32
C ARG A 65 -3.48 -24.19 -16.29
N MET A 66 -4.12 -24.75 -17.30
CA MET A 66 -5.57 -24.95 -17.27
C MET A 66 -5.91 -26.18 -16.44
N GLY A 67 -6.51 -25.96 -15.27
CA GLY A 67 -7.06 -26.99 -14.40
C GLY A 67 -8.58 -27.16 -14.56
N PRO A 68 -9.19 -28.11 -13.85
CA PRO A 68 -10.63 -28.38 -13.92
C PRO A 68 -11.52 -27.19 -13.54
N LYS A 69 -10.98 -26.23 -12.77
CA LYS A 69 -11.67 -25.02 -12.32
C LYS A 69 -11.20 -23.74 -13.05
N GLY A 70 -10.45 -23.88 -14.14
CA GLY A 70 -9.89 -22.77 -14.89
C GLY A 70 -8.38 -22.61 -14.70
N PRO A 71 -7.81 -21.41 -14.97
CA PRO A 71 -6.39 -21.15 -14.82
C PRO A 71 -5.93 -21.31 -13.36
N GLU A 72 -4.97 -22.19 -13.11
CA GLU A 72 -4.35 -22.44 -11.81
C GLU A 72 -2.86 -22.08 -11.87
N LEU A 73 -2.33 -21.46 -10.81
CA LEU A 73 -0.91 -21.10 -10.72
C LEU A 73 -0.01 -22.34 -10.76
N ILE A 74 1.18 -22.18 -11.35
CA ILE A 74 2.26 -23.15 -11.32
C ILE A 74 3.26 -22.70 -10.24
N PRO A 75 3.27 -23.29 -9.03
CA PRO A 75 4.08 -22.79 -7.92
C PRO A 75 5.58 -22.73 -8.26
N GLU A 76 6.07 -23.69 -9.04
CA GLU A 76 7.47 -23.81 -9.43
C GLU A 76 7.92 -22.70 -10.39
N LEU A 77 6.98 -21.99 -11.01
CA LEU A 77 7.21 -20.91 -11.98
C LEU A 77 6.62 -19.57 -11.51
N MET A 78 6.30 -19.42 -10.24
CA MET A 78 5.70 -18.19 -9.73
C MET A 78 6.66 -17.00 -9.93
N LEU A 79 6.20 -15.95 -10.61
CA LEU A 79 6.95 -14.74 -10.95
C LEU A 79 8.17 -14.94 -11.87
N SER A 80 8.18 -16.02 -12.68
CA SER A 80 9.17 -16.25 -13.75
C SER A 80 8.93 -15.43 -15.01
#